data_AF-A0A4D7YTB6-F1
#
_entry.id   AF-A0A4D7YTB6-F1
#
_cell.length_a   1.000
_cell.length_b   1.000
_cell.length_c   1.000
_cell.angle_alpha   90.00
_cell.angle_beta   90.00
_cell.angle_gamma   90.00
#
_symmetry.space_group_name_H-M   'P 1'
#
loop_
_entity.id
_entity.type
_entity.pdbx_description
1 polymer ?
#
loop_
_entity_poly.entity_id
_entity_poly.type
_entity_poly.pdbx_seq_one_letter_code
_entity_poly.pdbx_strand_id
1 'polypeptide(L)'
;MRFENANDLLNKGYLKTESGVVDYEDGFKTVCAYTRMPRCKAKMVDWWFGWLGGTDQYKLWHPRDHVFSDWEERQFGSYIGSSHLVHEYLGGDDGPLFKLRINFRDPTEFFDKARYAAFDGTAVCARIGSLEKPVNLGRMTHFVRNTAYGCEMRSRFFLGHVESRDPDHPFSEEQKAGIRRELVTDDLARGLHQHATEEMGYLGELLPILYRQVTQDVTL
;
A
#
# COMPACT_ATOMS: atom_id res chain seq x y z
N MET A 1 1.91 5.31 -14.02
CA MET A 1 0.60 5.91 -14.34
C MET A 1 0.22 6.84 -13.21
N ARG A 2 -0.45 7.97 -13.48
CA ARG A 2 -0.92 8.86 -12.41
C ARG A 2 -2.17 8.31 -11.72
N PHE A 3 -2.50 8.84 -10.55
CA PHE A 3 -3.64 8.41 -9.75
C PHE A 3 -4.98 8.55 -10.49
N GLU A 4 -5.14 9.57 -11.34
CA GLU A 4 -6.36 9.79 -12.13
C GLU A 4 -6.64 8.64 -13.09
N ASN A 5 -5.59 7.89 -13.45
CA ASN A 5 -5.66 6.70 -14.29
C ASN A 5 -5.67 5.40 -13.46
N ALA A 6 -5.96 5.44 -12.16
CA ALA A 6 -5.98 4.24 -11.30
C ALA A 6 -6.86 3.13 -11.87
N ASN A 7 -7.97 3.50 -12.51
CA ASN A 7 -8.87 2.60 -13.22
C ASN A 7 -8.21 1.76 -14.33
N ASP A 8 -7.02 2.12 -14.81
CA ASP A 8 -6.28 1.31 -15.77
C ASP A 8 -5.79 -0.03 -15.17
N LEU A 9 -5.68 -0.13 -13.83
CA LEU A 9 -5.39 -1.40 -13.17
C LEU A 9 -6.49 -2.44 -13.39
N LEU A 10 -7.74 -2.01 -13.58
CA LEU A 10 -8.89 -2.88 -13.85
C LEU A 10 -8.91 -3.40 -15.29
N ASN A 11 -8.07 -2.85 -16.18
CA ASN A 11 -7.98 -3.33 -17.55
C ASN A 11 -7.35 -4.74 -17.58
N LYS A 12 -7.74 -5.54 -18.58
CA LYS A 12 -7.13 -6.86 -18.80
C LYS A 12 -5.64 -6.69 -19.14
N GLY A 13 -4.83 -7.67 -18.74
CA GLY A 13 -3.39 -7.68 -19.01
C GLY A 13 -2.61 -6.82 -18.01
N TYR A 14 -1.56 -6.18 -18.52
CA TYR A 14 -0.56 -5.45 -17.76
C TYR A 14 -0.37 -4.05 -18.35
N LEU A 15 0.06 -3.11 -17.51
CA LEU A 15 0.44 -1.76 -17.90
C LEU A 15 1.91 -1.72 -18.30
N LYS A 16 2.31 -0.62 -18.93
CA LYS A 16 3.69 -0.41 -19.40
C LYS A 16 4.75 -0.61 -18.31
N THR A 17 4.44 -0.20 -17.08
CA THR A 17 5.35 -0.31 -15.92
C THR A 17 4.62 -1.01 -14.78
N GLU A 18 4.88 -2.31 -14.61
CA GLU A 18 4.38 -3.09 -13.47
C GLU A 18 5.33 -3.06 -12.27
N SER A 19 6.62 -2.84 -12.50
CA SER A 19 7.64 -2.69 -11.46
C SER A 19 8.63 -1.57 -11.83
N GLY A 20 9.01 -0.75 -10.87
CA GLY A 20 9.93 0.38 -11.04
C GLY A 20 9.32 1.73 -10.64
N VAL A 21 10.03 2.82 -10.92
CA VAL A 21 9.61 4.19 -10.58
C VAL A 21 9.28 4.95 -11.86
N VAL A 22 8.23 5.77 -11.81
CA VAL A 22 7.84 6.70 -12.88
C VAL A 22 7.87 8.11 -12.34
N ASP A 23 8.71 8.94 -12.93
CA ASP A 23 8.83 10.37 -12.61
C ASP A 23 7.92 11.23 -13.47
N TYR A 24 7.46 12.35 -12.91
CA TYR A 24 6.73 13.37 -13.65
C TYR A 24 7.38 14.74 -13.45
N GLU A 25 7.25 15.60 -14.48
CA GLU A 25 7.89 16.93 -14.52
C GLU A 25 7.43 17.88 -13.40
N ASP A 26 6.23 17.67 -12.85
CA ASP A 26 5.64 18.45 -11.74
C ASP A 26 6.01 17.91 -10.34
N GLY A 27 7.01 17.03 -10.27
CA GLY A 27 7.58 16.49 -9.04
C GLY A 27 6.77 15.36 -8.41
N PHE A 28 5.68 14.92 -9.04
CA PHE A 28 5.02 13.68 -8.63
C PHE A 28 5.89 12.47 -9.00
N LYS A 29 5.72 11.37 -8.28
CA LYS A 29 6.30 10.07 -8.64
C LYS A 29 5.26 8.97 -8.46
N THR A 30 5.37 7.92 -9.27
CA THR A 30 4.63 6.67 -9.02
C THR A 30 5.62 5.54 -8.84
N VAL A 31 5.60 4.92 -7.67
CA VAL A 31 6.31 3.66 -7.44
C VAL A 31 5.37 2.50 -7.80
N CYS A 32 5.85 1.60 -8.63
CA CYS A 32 5.15 0.39 -9.05
C CYS A 32 5.90 -0.83 -8.50
N ALA A 33 5.22 -1.76 -7.87
CA ALA A 33 5.77 -3.07 -7.54
C ALA A 33 4.84 -4.18 -8.03
N TYR A 34 5.43 -5.28 -8.51
CA TYR A 34 4.70 -6.43 -9.03
C TYR A 34 5.19 -7.70 -8.35
N THR A 35 4.27 -8.37 -7.68
CA THR A 35 4.57 -9.59 -6.92
C THR A 35 3.63 -10.69 -7.34
N ARG A 36 4.21 -11.83 -7.75
CA ARG A 36 3.46 -13.07 -7.95
C ARG A 36 3.33 -13.78 -6.61
N MET A 37 2.11 -14.14 -6.23
CA MET A 37 1.81 -14.80 -4.96
C MET A 37 1.22 -16.19 -5.26
N PRO A 38 2.05 -17.19 -5.60
CA PRO A 38 1.56 -18.52 -5.93
C PRO A 38 0.86 -19.15 -4.73
N ARG A 39 -0.26 -19.85 -4.98
CA ARG A 39 -1.12 -20.48 -3.95
C ARG A 39 -1.83 -19.51 -3.00
N CYS A 40 -1.65 -18.19 -3.15
CA CYS A 40 -2.47 -17.19 -2.47
C CYS A 40 -3.73 -16.89 -3.28
N LYS A 41 -4.72 -16.28 -2.63
CA LYS A 41 -5.84 -15.59 -3.27
C LYS A 41 -6.03 -14.19 -2.72
N ALA A 42 -6.71 -13.35 -3.47
CA ALA A 42 -7.13 -12.01 -3.06
C ALA A 42 -7.81 -12.00 -1.68
N LYS A 43 -8.70 -12.96 -1.38
CA LYS A 43 -9.36 -13.09 -0.07
C LYS A 43 -8.37 -13.27 1.10
N MET A 44 -7.22 -13.91 0.86
CA MET A 44 -6.21 -14.11 1.90
C MET A 44 -5.49 -12.81 2.19
N VAL A 45 -5.22 -12.00 1.15
CA VAL A 45 -4.64 -10.66 1.34
C VAL A 45 -5.63 -9.77 2.08
N ASP A 46 -6.90 -9.76 1.69
CA ASP A 46 -7.93 -8.99 2.39
C ASP A 46 -8.02 -9.38 3.88
N TRP A 47 -8.05 -10.68 4.17
CA TRP A 47 -8.00 -11.20 5.52
C TRP A 47 -6.74 -10.76 6.29
N TRP A 48 -5.57 -10.78 5.66
CA TRP A 48 -4.32 -10.38 6.31
C TRP A 48 -4.41 -8.98 6.89
N PHE A 49 -4.91 -8.00 6.12
CA PHE A 49 -5.07 -6.63 6.59
C PHE A 49 -6.15 -6.49 7.67
N GLY A 50 -7.21 -7.30 7.65
CA GLY A 50 -8.21 -7.34 8.73
C GLY A 50 -7.70 -8.00 10.02
N TRP A 51 -6.80 -8.97 9.90
CA TRP A 51 -6.23 -9.74 11.00
C TRP A 51 -5.01 -9.06 11.65
N LEU A 52 -4.19 -8.36 10.86
CA LEU A 52 -2.92 -7.74 11.25
C LEU A 52 -3.04 -6.96 12.57
N GLY A 53 -2.47 -7.53 13.61
CA GLY A 53 -2.66 -7.17 15.01
C GLY A 53 -1.90 -5.91 15.44
N GLY A 54 -0.63 -6.13 15.75
CA GLY A 54 0.32 -5.12 16.14
C GLY A 54 1.72 -5.57 15.73
N THR A 55 2.72 -5.13 16.48
CA THR A 55 4.14 -5.26 16.12
C THR A 55 4.59 -6.70 15.83
N ASP A 56 4.14 -7.69 16.61
CA ASP A 56 4.58 -9.08 16.40
C ASP A 56 4.10 -9.65 15.06
N GLN A 57 2.83 -9.46 14.71
CA GLN A 57 2.32 -9.86 13.39
C GLN A 57 2.95 -9.03 12.27
N TYR A 58 3.16 -7.73 12.50
CA TYR A 58 3.76 -6.84 11.52
C TYR A 58 5.18 -7.26 11.15
N LYS A 59 5.98 -7.72 12.13
CA LYS A 59 7.33 -8.27 11.89
C LYS A 59 7.36 -9.56 11.08
N LEU A 60 6.27 -10.34 11.06
CA LEU A 60 6.17 -11.52 10.19
C LEU A 60 6.15 -11.13 8.70
N TRP A 61 5.64 -9.93 8.39
CA TRP A 61 5.50 -9.44 7.03
C TRP A 61 6.84 -8.99 6.45
N HIS A 62 7.67 -8.32 7.25
CA HIS A 62 9.02 -7.96 6.85
C HIS A 62 9.94 -7.92 8.08
N PRO A 63 10.72 -8.98 8.36
CA PRO A 63 11.42 -9.13 9.64
C PRO A 63 12.57 -8.14 9.85
N ARG A 64 13.11 -7.54 8.78
CA ARG A 64 14.17 -6.52 8.84
C ARG A 64 13.59 -5.11 8.99
N ASP A 65 12.75 -4.70 8.04
CA ASP A 65 12.26 -3.33 7.95
C ASP A 65 11.13 -2.97 8.93
N HIS A 66 10.29 -3.90 9.37
CA HIS A 66 9.15 -3.58 10.25
C HIS A 66 9.56 -3.52 11.72
N VAL A 67 9.47 -2.33 12.33
CA VAL A 67 9.95 -2.10 13.69
C VAL A 67 8.80 -2.03 14.70
N PHE A 68 7.74 -1.30 14.37
CA PHE A 68 6.62 -1.02 15.26
C PHE A 68 5.31 -0.92 14.47
N SER A 69 4.23 -1.41 15.07
CA SER A 69 2.87 -1.24 14.57
C SER A 69 1.87 -1.06 15.71
N ASP A 70 0.95 -0.12 15.50
CA ASP A 70 -0.28 0.10 16.26
C ASP A 70 -1.40 0.63 15.35
N TRP A 71 -2.59 0.88 15.88
CA TRP A 71 -3.74 1.32 15.09
C TRP A 71 -4.58 2.39 15.77
N GLU A 72 -5.14 3.28 14.95
CA GLU A 72 -6.25 4.16 15.31
C GLU A 72 -7.56 3.65 14.71
N GLU A 73 -8.64 3.73 15.50
CA GLU A 73 -10.01 3.42 15.07
C GLU A 73 -10.14 2.01 14.47
N ARG A 74 -9.37 1.05 14.99
CA ARG A 74 -9.37 -0.33 14.49
C ARG A 74 -10.67 -1.05 14.82
N GLN A 75 -11.17 -1.78 13.84
CA GLN A 75 -12.23 -2.76 14.01
C GLN A 75 -11.66 -4.15 13.72
N PHE A 76 -11.77 -5.11 14.64
CA PHE A 76 -11.21 -6.43 14.39
C PHE A 76 -11.85 -7.08 13.14
N GLY A 77 -11.03 -7.57 12.22
CA GLY A 77 -11.50 -8.15 10.95
C GLY A 77 -11.80 -7.12 9.86
N SER A 78 -11.61 -5.82 10.10
CA SER A 78 -11.75 -4.76 9.10
C SER A 78 -10.67 -3.69 9.25
N TYR A 79 -10.08 -3.27 8.15
CA TYR A 79 -9.07 -2.21 8.14
C TYR A 79 -9.60 -0.91 7.52
N ILE A 80 -10.70 -0.95 6.76
CA ILE A 80 -11.24 0.20 6.04
C ILE A 80 -11.72 1.26 7.05
N GLY A 81 -11.25 2.49 6.88
CA GLY A 81 -11.52 3.62 7.78
C GLY A 81 -10.45 3.79 8.87
N SER A 82 -9.83 2.69 9.31
CA SER A 82 -8.78 2.71 10.34
C SER A 82 -7.47 3.28 9.82
N SER A 83 -6.57 3.64 10.75
CA SER A 83 -5.21 4.05 10.40
C SER A 83 -4.18 3.16 11.07
N HIS A 84 -3.30 2.56 10.28
CA HIS A 84 -2.16 1.79 10.75
C HIS A 84 -0.99 2.73 11.00
N LEU A 85 -0.50 2.74 12.22
CA LEU A 85 0.61 3.57 12.68
C LEU A 85 1.85 2.69 12.69
N VAL A 86 2.84 3.04 11.87
CA VAL A 86 4.01 2.18 11.68
C VAL A 86 5.30 2.95 11.83
N HIS A 87 6.31 2.26 12.38
CA HIS A 87 7.69 2.64 12.19
C HIS A 87 8.36 1.57 11.33
N GLU A 88 8.88 1.98 10.18
CA GLU A 88 9.47 1.05 9.21
C GLU A 88 10.65 1.69 8.47
N TYR A 89 11.60 0.85 8.12
CA TYR A 89 12.59 1.20 7.10
C TYR A 89 11.99 0.94 5.73
N LEU A 90 12.48 1.66 4.71
CA LEU A 90 12.05 1.45 3.32
C LEU A 90 13.27 1.04 2.50
N GLY A 91 13.62 -0.24 2.50
CA GLY A 91 14.75 -0.79 1.75
C GLY A 91 16.01 -1.03 2.59
N GLY A 92 15.84 -1.37 3.88
CA GLY A 92 16.93 -1.68 4.82
C GLY A 92 17.20 -0.62 5.89
N ASP A 93 17.82 -1.08 6.99
CA ASP A 93 18.09 -0.34 8.22
C ASP A 93 19.29 0.64 8.17
N ASP A 94 19.97 0.71 7.03
CA ASP A 94 20.96 1.74 6.74
C ASP A 94 20.31 3.09 6.34
N GLY A 95 19.01 3.07 6.04
CA GLY A 95 18.20 4.24 5.71
C GLY A 95 17.50 4.89 6.92
N PRO A 96 16.76 5.99 6.70
CA PRO A 96 15.99 6.60 7.77
C PRO A 96 14.82 5.69 8.19
N LEU A 97 14.53 5.68 9.49
CA LEU A 97 13.31 5.09 10.02
C LEU A 97 12.13 6.04 9.74
N PHE A 98 11.17 5.59 8.94
CA PHE A 98 9.96 6.34 8.63
C PHE A 98 8.90 6.05 9.68
N LYS A 99 8.25 7.12 10.16
CA LYS A 99 7.05 7.01 11.01
C LYS A 99 5.84 7.40 10.20
N LEU A 100 5.06 6.41 9.78
CA LEU A 100 3.98 6.57 8.83
C LEU A 100 2.63 6.34 9.50
N ARG A 101 1.64 7.09 9.03
CA ARG A 101 0.23 6.86 9.31
C ARG A 101 -0.45 6.53 7.99
N ILE A 102 -0.92 5.29 7.88
CA ILE A 102 -1.53 4.73 6.67
C ILE A 102 -3.04 4.64 6.92
N ASN A 103 -3.81 5.56 6.36
CA ASN A 103 -5.28 5.56 6.52
C ASN A 103 -5.94 4.78 5.39
N PHE A 104 -6.51 3.63 5.70
CA PHE A 104 -7.15 2.77 4.72
C PHE A 104 -8.51 3.33 4.30
N ARG A 105 -8.77 3.26 2.99
CA ARG A 105 -9.92 3.86 2.33
C ARG A 105 -10.73 2.81 1.58
N ASP A 106 -12.00 3.12 1.35
CA ASP A 106 -12.84 2.28 0.50
C ASP A 106 -12.28 2.28 -0.94
N PRO A 107 -12.16 1.12 -1.60
CA PRO A 107 -11.63 1.04 -2.97
C PRO A 107 -12.41 1.87 -3.99
N THR A 108 -13.69 2.18 -3.74
CA THR A 108 -14.49 3.06 -4.60
C THR A 108 -14.04 4.52 -4.59
N GLU A 109 -13.16 4.93 -3.67
CA GLU A 109 -12.46 6.22 -3.74
C GLU A 109 -11.33 6.23 -4.80
N PHE A 110 -10.89 5.06 -5.26
CA PHE A 110 -9.77 4.88 -6.20
C PHE A 110 -10.26 4.38 -7.55
N PHE A 111 -11.33 3.60 -7.56
CA PHE A 111 -11.78 2.83 -8.71
C PHE A 111 -13.25 3.09 -9.00
N ASP A 112 -13.61 2.95 -10.27
CA ASP A 112 -15.01 2.91 -10.69
C ASP A 112 -15.74 1.76 -9.98
N LYS A 113 -16.86 2.08 -9.31
CA LYS A 113 -17.58 1.15 -8.45
C LYS A 113 -18.08 -0.09 -9.20
N ALA A 114 -18.64 0.08 -10.41
CA ALA A 114 -19.21 -1.03 -11.16
C ALA A 114 -18.12 -1.97 -11.68
N ARG A 115 -17.02 -1.42 -12.19
CA ARG A 115 -15.87 -2.19 -12.66
C ARG A 115 -15.13 -2.88 -11.52
N TYR A 116 -14.99 -2.21 -10.37
CA TYR A 116 -14.41 -2.80 -9.16
C TYR A 116 -15.25 -3.96 -8.62
N ALA A 117 -16.58 -3.84 -8.63
CA ALA A 117 -17.45 -4.94 -8.20
C ALA A 117 -17.41 -6.14 -9.16
N ALA A 118 -16.98 -5.95 -10.41
CA ALA A 118 -17.03 -6.97 -11.45
C ALA A 118 -15.71 -7.75 -11.66
N PHE A 119 -14.57 -7.31 -11.11
CA PHE A 119 -13.30 -8.04 -11.26
C PHE A 119 -13.09 -9.06 -10.13
N ASP A 120 -12.35 -10.13 -10.45
CA ASP A 120 -12.02 -11.18 -9.49
C ASP A 120 -10.75 -10.82 -8.70
N GLY A 121 -10.94 -10.15 -7.56
CA GLY A 121 -9.85 -9.75 -6.67
C GLY A 121 -10.25 -8.80 -5.55
N THR A 122 -9.27 -8.10 -5.00
CA THR A 122 -9.45 -7.04 -3.99
C THR A 122 -8.41 -5.93 -4.21
N ALA A 123 -8.64 -4.74 -3.68
CA ALA A 123 -7.64 -3.69 -3.63
C ALA A 123 -7.56 -3.09 -2.22
N VAL A 124 -6.37 -3.15 -1.62
CA VAL A 124 -6.09 -2.48 -0.34
C VAL A 124 -5.67 -1.06 -0.66
N CYS A 125 -6.50 -0.08 -0.35
CA CYS A 125 -6.29 1.33 -0.72
C CYS A 125 -6.06 2.17 0.52
N ALA A 126 -5.13 3.13 0.45
CA ALA A 126 -4.84 4.00 1.59
C ALA A 126 -4.33 5.39 1.18
N ARG A 127 -4.46 6.35 2.09
CA ARG A 127 -3.69 7.60 2.08
C ARG A 127 -2.50 7.41 3.01
N ILE A 128 -1.31 7.79 2.53
CA ILE A 128 -0.06 7.63 3.25
C ILE A 128 0.48 8.99 3.65
N GLY A 129 0.94 9.10 4.89
CA GLY A 129 1.36 10.37 5.45
C GLY A 129 2.30 10.22 6.65
N SER A 130 2.76 11.35 7.16
CA SER A 130 3.59 11.39 8.36
C SER A 130 2.75 10.98 9.58
N LEU A 131 3.32 10.19 10.49
CA LEU A 131 2.72 9.96 11.80
C LEU A 131 2.83 11.22 12.68
N GLU A 132 3.95 11.93 12.59
CA GLU A 132 4.30 13.04 13.48
C GLU A 132 3.72 14.39 13.05
N LYS A 133 3.39 14.55 11.76
CA LYS A 133 2.80 15.77 11.21
C LYS A 133 1.46 15.47 10.55
N PRO A 134 0.48 16.40 10.61
CA PRO A 134 -0.85 16.22 10.03
C PRO A 134 -0.82 16.39 8.50
N VAL A 135 -0.01 15.59 7.80
CA VAL A 135 0.17 15.65 6.34
C VAL A 135 0.08 14.27 5.73
N ASN A 136 -0.71 14.15 4.67
CA ASN A 136 -0.63 13.04 3.72
C ASN A 136 0.30 13.44 2.58
N LEU A 137 1.17 12.53 2.17
CA LEU A 137 2.13 12.72 1.09
C LEU A 137 1.70 12.01 -0.21
N GLY A 138 0.81 11.03 -0.11
CA GLY A 138 0.42 10.24 -1.25
C GLY A 138 -0.78 9.35 -1.02
N ARG A 139 -1.08 8.58 -2.05
CA ARG A 139 -2.10 7.53 -2.06
C ARG A 139 -1.44 6.23 -2.47
N MET A 140 -1.93 5.10 -1.99
CA MET A 140 -1.44 3.79 -2.41
C MET A 140 -2.58 2.82 -2.67
N THR A 141 -2.30 1.84 -3.53
CA THR A 141 -3.15 0.67 -3.70
C THR A 141 -2.30 -0.57 -3.89
N HIS A 142 -2.59 -1.63 -3.14
CA HIS A 142 -2.21 -2.99 -3.50
C HIS A 142 -3.38 -3.61 -4.27
N PHE A 143 -3.32 -3.55 -5.61
CA PHE A 143 -4.35 -4.14 -6.46
C PHE A 143 -4.06 -5.62 -6.67
N VAL A 144 -4.89 -6.49 -6.08
CA VAL A 144 -4.69 -7.94 -6.08
C VAL A 144 -5.71 -8.60 -7.00
N ARG A 145 -5.23 -9.28 -8.04
CA ARG A 145 -6.05 -10.00 -9.00
C ARG A 145 -5.80 -11.50 -8.88
N ASN A 146 -6.86 -12.30 -8.83
CA ASN A 146 -6.74 -13.75 -8.86
C ASN A 146 -6.28 -14.23 -10.25
N THR A 147 -5.45 -15.26 -10.27
CA THR A 147 -4.90 -15.87 -11.48
C THR A 147 -4.97 -17.39 -11.38
N ALA A 148 -4.61 -18.09 -12.46
CA ALA A 148 -4.56 -19.55 -12.47
C ALA A 148 -3.55 -20.15 -11.46
N TYR A 149 -2.47 -19.43 -11.13
CA TYR A 149 -1.43 -19.90 -10.21
C TYR A 149 -1.61 -19.45 -8.76
N GLY A 150 -2.61 -18.60 -8.48
CA GLY A 150 -2.81 -17.98 -7.17
C GLY A 150 -3.41 -16.59 -7.34
N CYS A 151 -2.68 -15.58 -6.89
CA CYS A 151 -2.95 -14.18 -7.24
C CYS A 151 -1.67 -13.44 -7.60
N GLU A 152 -1.83 -12.27 -8.17
CA GLU A 152 -0.77 -11.29 -8.35
C GLU A 152 -1.15 -9.98 -7.68
N MET A 153 -0.18 -9.35 -7.06
CA MET A 153 -0.33 -8.04 -6.45
C MET A 153 0.42 -7.00 -7.29
N ARG A 154 -0.32 -5.97 -7.70
CA ARG A 154 0.16 -4.84 -8.50
C ARG A 154 0.04 -3.59 -7.66
N SER A 155 1.11 -3.28 -6.94
CA SER A 155 1.16 -2.14 -6.03
C SER A 155 1.43 -0.85 -6.79
N ARG A 156 0.76 0.23 -6.40
CA ARG A 156 1.04 1.59 -6.84
C ARG A 156 1.08 2.52 -5.64
N PHE A 157 2.14 3.29 -5.54
CA PHE A 157 2.26 4.40 -4.59
C PHE A 157 2.33 5.69 -5.40
N PHE A 158 1.25 6.46 -5.36
CA PHE A 158 1.12 7.75 -6.02
C PHE A 158 1.61 8.84 -5.07
N LEU A 159 2.87 9.25 -5.21
CA LEU A 159 3.55 10.19 -4.33
C LEU A 159 3.40 11.62 -4.84
N GLY A 160 3.25 12.57 -3.91
CA GLY A 160 3.14 14.01 -4.19
C GLY A 160 1.72 14.57 -4.12
N HIS A 161 0.72 13.72 -3.82
CA HIS A 161 -0.64 14.15 -3.47
C HIS A 161 -0.66 14.71 -2.04
N VAL A 162 -0.02 15.87 -1.85
CA VAL A 162 0.12 16.53 -0.55
C VAL A 162 -1.23 17.10 -0.11
N GLU A 163 -1.70 16.64 1.05
CA GLU A 163 -2.96 17.09 1.67
C GLU A 163 -2.72 17.34 3.16
N SER A 164 -3.24 18.45 3.69
CA SER A 164 -3.32 18.64 5.14
C SER A 164 -4.38 17.71 5.71
N ARG A 165 -4.09 17.09 6.86
CA ARG A 165 -5.07 16.36 7.65
C ARG A 165 -5.83 17.25 8.62
N ASP A 166 -5.38 18.48 8.79
CA ASP A 166 -6.07 19.49 9.59
C ASP A 166 -7.00 20.30 8.69
N PRO A 167 -8.33 20.17 8.84
CA PRO A 167 -9.30 20.87 7.99
C PRO A 167 -9.28 22.39 8.18
N ASP A 168 -8.83 22.87 9.35
CA ASP A 168 -8.75 24.30 9.66
C ASP A 168 -7.46 24.94 9.12
N HIS A 169 -6.48 24.11 8.74
CA HIS A 169 -5.19 24.54 8.22
C HIS A 169 -4.86 23.85 6.88
N PRO A 170 -5.59 24.16 5.79
CA PRO A 170 -5.30 23.62 4.47
C PRO A 170 -4.00 24.22 3.91
N PHE A 171 -3.20 23.39 3.22
CA PHE A 171 -2.03 23.87 2.49
C PHE A 171 -2.44 24.59 1.20
N SER A 172 -1.79 25.73 0.92
CA SER A 172 -1.83 26.37 -0.40
C SER A 172 -1.13 25.50 -1.45
N GLU A 173 -1.39 25.74 -2.74
CA GLU A 173 -0.72 25.01 -3.83
C GLU A 173 0.81 25.21 -3.81
N GLU A 174 1.29 26.38 -3.39
CA GLU A 174 2.72 26.66 -3.21
C GLU A 174 3.32 25.82 -2.08
N GLN A 175 2.63 25.73 -0.94
CA GLN A 175 3.05 24.87 0.17
C GLN A 175 3.09 23.40 -0.23
N LYS A 176 2.05 22.91 -0.93
CA LYS A 176 2.01 21.54 -1.46
C LYS A 176 3.17 21.27 -2.41
N ALA A 177 3.48 22.21 -3.32
CA ALA A 177 4.59 22.09 -4.25
C ALA A 177 5.96 22.08 -3.52
N GLY A 178 6.12 22.90 -2.49
CA GLY A 178 7.32 22.91 -1.64
C GLY A 178 7.52 21.59 -0.91
N ILE A 179 6.49 21.11 -0.21
CA ILE A 179 6.51 19.82 0.52
C ILE A 179 6.79 18.67 -0.45
N ARG A 180 6.15 18.65 -1.62
CA ARG A 180 6.39 17.62 -2.64
C ARG A 180 7.85 17.59 -3.08
N ARG A 181 8.43 18.75 -3.38
CA ARG A 181 9.82 18.88 -3.82
C ARG A 181 10.81 18.40 -2.76
N GLU A 182 10.51 18.65 -1.49
CA GLU A 182 11.36 18.26 -0.38
C GLU A 182 11.26 16.76 -0.07
N LEU A 183 10.06 16.20 -0.05
CA LEU A 183 9.82 14.87 0.50
C LEU A 183 9.72 13.75 -0.56
N VAL A 184 9.34 14.06 -1.81
CA VAL A 184 9.20 13.05 -2.87
C VAL A 184 10.53 12.88 -3.60
N THR A 185 11.51 12.32 -2.89
CA THR A 185 12.87 12.14 -3.38
C THR A 185 13.05 10.83 -4.15
N ASP A 186 14.13 10.74 -4.92
CA ASP A 186 14.51 9.51 -5.61
C ASP A 186 14.85 8.38 -4.62
N ASP A 187 15.47 8.70 -3.49
CA ASP A 187 15.83 7.72 -2.47
C ASP A 187 14.57 7.15 -1.79
N LEU A 188 13.59 8.00 -1.47
CA LEU A 188 12.28 7.53 -0.99
C LEU A 188 11.65 6.59 -2.02
N ALA A 189 11.64 6.96 -3.30
CA ALA A 189 11.00 6.16 -4.34
C ALA A 189 11.70 4.81 -4.57
N ARG A 190 13.03 4.78 -4.56
CA ARG A 190 13.83 3.56 -4.69
C ARG A 190 13.67 2.66 -3.46
N GLY A 191 13.78 3.24 -2.26
CA GLY A 191 13.60 2.50 -1.01
C GLY A 191 12.22 1.87 -0.90
N LEU A 192 11.17 2.64 -1.22
CA LEU A 192 9.79 2.15 -1.25
C LEU A 192 9.57 1.06 -2.31
N HIS A 193 10.24 1.16 -3.48
CA HIS A 193 10.16 0.12 -4.51
C HIS A 193 10.76 -1.19 -4.02
N GLN A 194 11.94 -1.14 -3.41
CA GLN A 194 12.62 -2.28 -2.82
C GLN A 194 11.77 -2.90 -1.71
N HIS A 195 11.37 -2.08 -0.74
CA HIS A 195 10.55 -2.49 0.39
C HIS A 195 9.26 -3.20 -0.05
N ALA A 196 8.48 -2.57 -0.93
CA ALA A 196 7.24 -3.16 -1.44
C ALA A 196 7.45 -4.46 -2.25
N THR A 197 8.62 -4.64 -2.85
CA THR A 197 8.97 -5.89 -3.55
C THR A 197 9.31 -7.00 -2.55
N GLU A 198 10.09 -6.68 -1.52
CA GLU A 198 10.53 -7.61 -0.48
C GLU A 198 9.37 -8.04 0.43
N GLU A 199 8.63 -7.10 1.02
CA GLU A 199 7.56 -7.38 1.98
C GLU A 199 6.45 -8.26 1.37
N MET A 200 6.09 -8.00 0.12
CA MET A 200 5.04 -8.74 -0.57
C MET A 200 5.53 -10.12 -1.00
N GLY A 201 6.83 -10.26 -1.25
CA GLY A 201 7.49 -11.55 -1.45
C GLY A 201 7.39 -12.41 -0.20
N TYR A 202 7.81 -11.89 0.95
CA TYR A 202 7.70 -12.58 2.24
C TYR A 202 6.26 -12.95 2.58
N LEU A 203 5.32 -12.00 2.40
CA LEU A 203 3.90 -12.26 2.61
C LEU A 203 3.39 -13.35 1.66
N GLY A 204 3.81 -13.35 0.40
CA GLY A 204 3.43 -14.38 -0.58
C GLY A 204 3.81 -15.81 -0.17
N GLU A 205 4.90 -15.97 0.58
CA GLU A 205 5.33 -17.28 1.10
C GLU A 205 4.60 -17.67 2.39
N LEU A 206 4.42 -16.71 3.30
CA LEU A 206 3.81 -16.90 4.61
C LEU A 206 2.29 -17.09 4.54
N LEU A 207 1.63 -16.22 3.78
CA LEU A 207 0.19 -16.01 3.81
C LEU A 207 -0.67 -17.26 3.60
N PRO A 208 -0.41 -18.15 2.61
CA PRO A 208 -1.31 -19.26 2.38
C PRO A 208 -1.24 -20.30 3.50
N ILE A 209 -0.08 -20.44 4.17
CA ILE A 209 0.09 -21.34 5.30
C ILE A 209 -0.61 -20.75 6.53
N LEU A 210 -0.30 -19.49 6.85
CA LEU A 210 -0.84 -18.81 8.02
C LEU A 210 -2.37 -18.68 7.94
N TYR A 211 -2.90 -18.30 6.77
CA TYR A 211 -4.34 -18.22 6.55
C TYR A 211 -5.03 -19.53 6.90
N ARG A 212 -4.58 -20.66 6.34
CA ARG A 212 -5.14 -21.99 6.63
C ARG A 212 -5.05 -22.36 8.11
N GLN A 213 -3.95 -22.03 8.77
CA GLN A 213 -3.76 -22.34 10.19
C GLN A 213 -4.74 -21.57 11.08
N VAL A 214 -4.98 -20.30 10.77
CA VAL A 214 -5.84 -19.42 11.59
C VAL A 214 -7.32 -19.59 11.27
N THR A 215 -7.68 -19.70 9.98
CA THR A 215 -9.08 -19.71 9.53
C THR A 215 -9.64 -21.10 9.31
N GLN A 216 -8.78 -22.12 9.19
CA GLN A 216 -9.13 -23.49 8.76
C GLN A 216 -9.75 -23.56 7.35
N ASP A 217 -9.76 -22.46 6.58
CA ASP A 217 -10.27 -22.44 5.21
C ASP A 217 -9.24 -23.07 4.25
N VAL A 218 -9.58 -24.24 3.72
CA VAL A 218 -8.76 -25.01 2.77
C VAL A 218 -9.04 -24.67 1.31
N THR A 219 -9.97 -23.76 1.03
CA THR A 219 -10.32 -23.38 -0.34
C THR A 219 -9.25 -22.48 -0.95
N LEU A 220 -8.86 -22.79 -2.19
CA LEU A 220 -8.01 -21.96 -3.03
C LEU A 220 -8.85 -20.81 -3.57
#